data_AF-A0A832GIG5-F1
#
_entry.id   AF-A0A832GIG5-F1
#
_cell.length_a   1.000
_cell.length_b   1.000
_cell.length_c   1.000
_cell.angle_alpha   90.00
_cell.angle_beta   90.00
_cell.angle_gamma   90.00
#
_symmetry.space_group_name_H-M   'P 1'
#
loop_
_entity.id
_entity.type
_entity.pdbx_description
1 polymer ?
#
loop_
_entity_poly.entity_id
_entity_poly.type
_entity_poly.pdbx_seq_one_letter_code
_entity_poly.pdbx_strand_id
1 'polypeptide(L)'
;LDHFQHDVYNNPTMSPAERKQCWRMLEQQYLPFRDYDGDSFLDSGVVWQQQRHIYESPFYYVDYALAQICALQFWVRAKTDRASAWSDYLELCRAGGTRSFLELVELAHLRSPFDERSFTEIIGDITARLDGVPDTHFDNG
;
A
#
# COMPACT_ATOMS: atom_id res chain seq x y z
N LEU A 1 0.26 8.32 -4.94
CA LEU A 1 0.77 9.16 -3.81
C LEU A 1 2.28 9.21 -3.82
N ASP A 2 2.97 8.08 -3.67
CA ASP A 2 4.43 8.05 -3.68
C ASP A 2 5.05 8.53 -5.01
N HIS A 3 4.62 7.95 -6.14
CA HIS A 3 5.00 8.40 -7.49
C HIS A 3 4.75 9.91 -7.69
N PHE A 4 3.59 10.42 -7.25
CA PHE A 4 3.28 11.85 -7.32
C PHE A 4 4.30 12.71 -6.56
N GLN A 5 4.73 12.28 -5.37
CA GLN A 5 5.76 13.00 -4.63
C GLN A 5 7.10 12.98 -5.38
N HIS A 6 7.51 11.83 -5.94
CA HIS A 6 8.71 11.77 -6.77
C HIS A 6 8.67 12.77 -7.93
N ASP A 7 7.56 12.87 -8.67
CA ASP A 7 7.42 13.81 -9.78
C ASP A 7 7.52 15.28 -9.32
N VAL A 8 6.89 15.62 -8.19
CA VAL A 8 6.92 16.97 -7.61
C VAL A 8 8.31 17.36 -7.12
N TYR A 9 9.00 16.47 -6.41
CA TYR A 9 10.34 16.74 -5.86
C TYR A 9 11.44 16.71 -6.93
N ASN A 10 11.27 15.94 -8.00
CA ASN A 10 12.15 15.98 -9.17
C ASN A 10 11.95 17.23 -10.03
N ASN A 11 10.78 17.88 -9.94
CA ASN A 11 10.43 19.10 -10.67
C ASN A 11 9.98 20.21 -9.71
N PRO A 12 10.90 20.78 -8.89
CA PRO A 12 10.54 21.72 -7.83
C PRO A 12 9.86 23.01 -8.33
N THR A 13 10.03 23.34 -9.61
CA THR A 13 9.40 24.50 -10.26
C THR A 13 7.98 24.26 -10.74
N MET A 14 7.42 23.05 -10.58
CA MET A 14 6.03 22.76 -10.95
C MET A 14 5.08 23.73 -10.25
N SER A 15 4.29 24.42 -11.05
CA SER A 15 3.19 25.27 -10.62
C SER A 15 2.09 24.45 -9.94
N PRO A 16 1.23 25.10 -9.14
CA PRO A 16 0.07 24.42 -8.55
C PRO A 16 -0.84 23.74 -9.58
N ALA A 17 -0.99 24.31 -10.78
CA ALA A 17 -1.80 23.73 -11.86
C ALA A 17 -1.15 22.45 -12.42
N GLU A 18 0.16 22.48 -12.67
CA GLU A 18 0.90 21.30 -13.15
C GLU A 18 0.87 20.16 -12.13
N ARG A 19 0.94 20.45 -10.83
CA ARG A 19 0.82 19.42 -9.78
C ARG A 19 -0.55 18.75 -9.79
N LYS A 20 -1.62 19.52 -9.97
CA LYS A 20 -2.98 18.98 -10.11
C LYS A 20 -3.11 18.08 -11.34
N GLN A 21 -2.57 18.49 -12.48
CA GLN A 21 -2.59 17.70 -13.70
C GLN A 21 -1.78 16.39 -13.56
N CYS A 22 -0.58 16.47 -12.98
CA CYS A 22 0.24 15.30 -12.66
C CYS A 22 -0.54 14.33 -11.75
N TRP A 23 -1.19 14.83 -10.70
CA TRP A 23 -2.03 14.00 -9.85
C TRP A 23 -3.14 13.30 -10.65
N ARG A 24 -3.90 14.04 -11.46
CA ARG A 24 -5.03 13.46 -12.19
C ARG A 24 -4.58 12.38 -13.16
N MET A 25 -3.47 12.59 -13.86
CA MET A 25 -2.86 11.59 -14.74
C MET A 25 -2.50 10.31 -13.97
N LEU A 26 -1.80 10.44 -12.84
CA LEU A 26 -1.40 9.29 -12.02
C LEU A 26 -2.61 8.57 -11.41
N GLU A 27 -3.63 9.32 -11.00
CA GLU A 27 -4.86 8.74 -10.48
C GLU A 27 -5.58 7.90 -11.54
N GLN A 28 -5.69 8.37 -12.78
CA GLN A 28 -6.26 7.58 -13.87
C GLN A 28 -5.42 6.34 -14.19
N GLN A 29 -4.09 6.41 -14.05
CA GLN A 29 -3.20 5.27 -14.26
C GLN A 29 -3.40 4.18 -13.19
N TYR A 30 -3.46 4.56 -11.91
CA TYR A 30 -3.52 3.59 -10.80
C TYR A 30 -4.94 3.23 -10.36
N LEU A 31 -5.92 4.10 -10.62
CA LEU A 31 -7.33 3.95 -10.25
C LEU A 31 -8.23 4.25 -11.46
N PRO A 32 -8.12 3.49 -12.56
CA PRO A 32 -8.81 3.78 -13.83
C PRO A 32 -10.34 3.76 -13.72
N PHE A 33 -10.88 3.10 -12.70
CA PHE A 33 -12.32 2.98 -12.45
C PHE A 33 -12.87 4.09 -11.55
N ARG A 34 -12.03 5.02 -11.08
CA ARG A 34 -12.50 6.12 -10.23
C ARG A 34 -13.26 7.15 -11.07
N ASP A 35 -14.55 7.23 -10.81
CA ASP A 35 -15.47 8.22 -11.38
C ASP A 35 -15.84 9.26 -10.31
N TYR A 36 -15.86 10.52 -10.69
CA TYR A 36 -16.26 11.65 -9.86
C TYR A 36 -17.66 12.17 -10.15
N ASP A 37 -18.43 11.45 -10.98
CA ASP A 37 -19.82 11.79 -11.32
C ASP A 37 -19.97 13.23 -11.85
N GLY A 38 -18.97 13.65 -12.64
CA GLY A 38 -18.92 14.99 -13.22
C GLY A 38 -18.56 16.13 -12.26
N ASP A 39 -18.12 15.85 -11.01
CA ASP A 39 -17.61 16.88 -10.10
C ASP A 39 -16.32 17.52 -10.64
N SER A 40 -16.46 18.67 -11.30
CA SER A 40 -15.35 19.40 -11.90
C SER A 40 -14.24 19.79 -10.93
N PHE A 41 -14.54 19.95 -9.64
CA PHE A 41 -13.52 20.30 -8.65
C PHE A 41 -12.65 19.09 -8.34
N LEU A 42 -13.25 17.94 -8.02
CA LEU A 42 -12.49 16.71 -7.76
C LEU A 42 -11.72 16.25 -9.01
N ASP A 43 -12.39 16.31 -10.16
CA ASP A 43 -11.83 15.91 -11.45
C ASP A 43 -10.67 16.82 -11.91
N SER A 44 -10.55 18.02 -11.33
CA SER A 44 -9.42 18.92 -11.53
C SER A 44 -8.12 18.48 -10.85
N GLY A 45 -8.08 17.32 -10.20
CA GLY A 45 -6.85 16.72 -9.66
C GLY A 45 -6.44 17.24 -8.27
N VAL A 46 -7.42 17.56 -7.43
CA VAL A 46 -7.19 18.14 -6.09
C VAL A 46 -7.26 17.14 -4.94
N VAL A 47 -7.66 15.89 -5.21
CA VAL A 47 -7.95 14.90 -4.14
C VAL A 47 -6.75 14.62 -3.24
N TRP A 48 -5.53 14.66 -3.76
CA TRP A 48 -4.31 14.51 -2.96
C TRP A 48 -4.15 15.56 -1.85
N GLN A 49 -4.79 16.71 -1.97
CA GLN A 49 -4.69 17.79 -0.97
C GLN A 49 -5.32 17.39 0.37
N GLN A 50 -6.22 16.39 0.37
CA GLN A 50 -6.77 15.81 1.59
C GLN A 50 -5.77 14.90 2.30
N GLN A 51 -4.70 14.49 1.62
CA GLN A 51 -3.71 13.57 2.15
C GLN A 51 -2.65 14.31 2.97
N ARG A 52 -2.93 14.47 4.28
CA ARG A 52 -2.05 15.13 5.26
C ARG A 52 -0.58 14.72 5.16
N HIS A 53 -0.30 13.43 4.95
CA HIS A 53 1.06 12.89 4.88
C HIS A 53 1.93 13.57 3.80
N ILE A 54 1.35 14.04 2.69
CA ILE A 54 2.12 14.78 1.66
C ILE A 54 2.72 16.07 2.24
N TYR A 55 2.02 16.71 3.17
CA TYR A 55 2.44 17.98 3.75
C TYR A 55 3.32 17.81 4.98
N GLU A 56 3.05 16.80 5.81
CA GLU A 56 3.71 16.63 7.12
C GLU A 56 4.92 15.68 7.07
N SER A 57 4.83 14.61 6.30
CA SER A 57 5.84 13.54 6.24
C SER A 57 6.04 13.05 4.81
N PRO A 58 6.76 13.83 3.97
CA PRO A 58 6.98 13.47 2.58
C PRO A 58 7.58 12.06 2.41
N PHE A 59 7.18 11.36 1.34
CA PHE A 59 7.60 9.98 1.00
C PHE A 59 7.21 8.86 1.97
N TYR A 60 6.57 9.14 3.10
CA TYR A 60 6.16 8.13 4.09
C TYR A 60 5.07 7.14 3.58
N TYR A 61 4.47 7.39 2.43
CA TYR A 61 3.32 6.60 1.97
C TYR A 61 3.71 5.24 1.37
N VAL A 62 4.93 5.11 0.84
CA VAL A 62 5.43 3.84 0.30
C VAL A 62 5.61 2.80 1.40
N ASP A 63 5.95 3.24 2.62
CA ASP A 63 6.10 2.39 3.80
C ASP A 63 4.83 1.59 4.10
N TYR A 64 3.65 2.19 3.92
CA TYR A 64 2.38 1.47 4.08
C TYR A 64 2.21 0.34 3.06
N ALA A 65 2.59 0.55 1.81
CA ALA A 65 2.49 -0.49 0.79
C ALA A 65 3.44 -1.66 1.08
N LEU A 66 4.68 -1.36 1.46
CA LEU A 66 5.68 -2.37 1.84
C LEU A 66 5.26 -3.13 3.11
N ALA A 67 4.78 -2.42 4.12
CA ALA A 67 4.28 -3.02 5.35
C ALA A 67 3.02 -3.86 5.13
N GLN A 68 2.13 -3.45 4.21
CA GLN A 68 0.94 -4.22 3.87
C GLN A 68 1.30 -5.58 3.26
N ILE A 69 2.29 -5.64 2.38
CA ILE A 69 2.80 -6.90 1.83
C ILE A 69 3.30 -7.82 2.96
N CYS A 70 4.05 -7.27 3.92
CA CYS A 70 4.52 -8.02 5.09
C CYS A 70 3.37 -8.52 5.98
N ALA A 71 2.36 -7.67 6.22
CA ALA A 71 1.18 -8.01 7.02
C ALA A 71 0.35 -9.12 6.36
N LEU A 72 0.20 -9.08 5.03
CA LEU A 72 -0.49 -10.11 4.26
C LEU A 72 0.22 -11.45 4.35
N GLN A 73 1.56 -11.47 4.31
CA GLN A 73 2.34 -12.69 4.54
C GLN A 73 2.08 -13.25 5.94
N PHE A 74 2.05 -12.42 6.97
CA PHE A 74 1.66 -12.86 8.32
C PHE A 74 0.24 -13.40 8.37
N TRP A 75 -0.72 -12.76 7.68
CA TRP A 75 -2.09 -13.23 7.62
C TRP A 75 -2.19 -14.63 6.99
N VAL A 76 -1.54 -14.84 5.84
CA VAL A 76 -1.47 -16.17 5.19
C VAL A 76 -0.86 -17.20 6.13
N ARG A 77 0.28 -16.87 6.74
CA ARG A 77 0.96 -17.78 7.69
C ARG A 77 0.09 -18.11 8.90
N ALA A 78 -0.59 -17.12 9.47
CA ALA A 78 -1.46 -17.31 10.62
C ALA A 78 -2.72 -18.14 10.32
N LYS A 79 -3.14 -18.23 9.05
CA LYS A 79 -4.20 -19.13 8.60
C LYS A 79 -3.72 -20.59 8.46
N THR A 80 -2.43 -20.81 8.26
CA THR A 80 -1.82 -22.14 8.14
C THR A 80 -1.29 -22.66 9.48
N ASP A 81 -0.48 -21.86 10.18
CA ASP A 81 0.05 -22.13 11.52
C ASP A 81 0.07 -20.83 12.34
N ARG A 82 -0.97 -20.66 13.14
CA ARG A 82 -1.15 -19.48 13.98
C ARG A 82 -0.09 -19.35 15.07
N ALA A 83 0.37 -20.46 15.64
CA ALA A 83 1.28 -20.43 16.78
C ALA A 83 2.68 -19.97 16.35
N SER A 84 3.18 -20.54 15.25
CA SER A 84 4.45 -20.13 14.64
C SER A 84 4.40 -18.67 14.18
N ALA A 85 3.35 -18.27 13.44
CA ALA A 85 3.21 -16.90 12.94
C ALA A 85 3.15 -15.86 14.08
N TRP A 86 2.48 -16.18 15.19
CA TRP A 86 2.44 -15.31 16.36
C TRP A 86 3.81 -15.19 17.06
N SER A 87 4.53 -16.30 17.19
CA SER A 87 5.88 -16.30 17.79
C SER A 87 6.82 -15.37 17.05
N ASP A 88 6.85 -15.47 15.72
CA ASP A 88 7.72 -14.65 14.86
C ASP A 88 7.32 -13.18 14.87
N TYR A 89 6.01 -12.89 14.88
CA TYR A 89 5.52 -11.52 15.06
C TYR A 89 5.99 -10.91 16.39
N LEU A 90 5.95 -11.70 17.47
CA LEU A 90 6.40 -11.23 18.78
C LEU A 90 7.91 -10.98 18.81
N GLU A 91 8.69 -11.82 18.13
CA GLU A 91 10.14 -11.64 17.98
C GLU A 91 10.46 -10.37 17.19
N LEU A 92 9.76 -10.13 16.08
CA LEU A 92 9.84 -8.88 15.32
C LEU A 92 9.57 -7.66 16.20
N CYS A 93 8.49 -7.67 16.98
CA CYS A 93 8.16 -6.56 17.88
C CYS A 93 9.23 -6.32 18.96
N ARG A 94 9.85 -7.39 19.48
CA ARG A 94 10.93 -7.30 20.48
C ARG A 94 12.20 -6.71 19.90
N ALA A 95 12.50 -6.96 18.63
CA ALA A 95 13.68 -6.40 17.97
C ALA A 95 13.59 -4.87 17.80
N GLY A 96 12.39 -4.31 17.66
CA GLY A 96 12.18 -2.87 17.50
C GLY A 96 13.03 -2.28 16.37
N GLY A 97 13.62 -1.11 16.57
CA GLY A 97 14.50 -0.44 15.60
C GLY A 97 15.97 -0.85 15.66
N THR A 98 16.31 -2.01 16.22
CA THR A 98 17.71 -2.44 16.39
C THR A 98 18.34 -3.00 15.12
N ARG A 99 17.54 -3.23 14.07
CA ARG A 99 17.94 -3.82 12.79
C ARG A 99 17.33 -3.00 11.64
N SER A 100 17.93 -3.10 10.45
CA SER A 100 17.37 -2.52 9.23
C SER A 100 16.06 -3.20 8.83
N PHE A 101 15.30 -2.57 7.93
CA PHE A 101 14.03 -3.11 7.45
C PHE A 101 14.14 -4.54 6.89
N LEU A 102 15.11 -4.80 6.02
CA LEU A 102 15.27 -6.13 5.41
C LEU A 102 15.69 -7.19 6.43
N GLU A 103 16.54 -6.83 7.39
CA GLU A 103 16.91 -7.72 8.49
C GLU A 103 15.73 -8.02 9.43
N LEU A 104 14.82 -7.06 9.63
CA LEU A 104 13.59 -7.29 10.39
C LEU A 104 12.60 -8.19 9.65
N VAL A 105 12.47 -8.02 8.33
CA VAL A 105 11.67 -8.89 7.46
C VAL A 105 12.20 -10.33 7.52
N GLU A 106 13.51 -10.50 7.41
CA GLU A 106 14.16 -11.81 7.51
C GLU A 106 13.98 -12.43 8.91
N LEU A 107 14.18 -11.64 9.97
CA LEU A 107 13.98 -12.08 11.36
C LEU A 107 12.55 -12.59 11.59
N ALA A 108 11.57 -11.96 10.96
CA ALA A 108 10.16 -12.34 11.03
C ALA A 108 9.81 -13.56 10.16
N HIS A 109 10.79 -14.19 9.50
CA HIS A 109 10.62 -15.23 8.49
C HIS A 109 9.65 -14.82 7.38
N LEU A 110 9.69 -13.55 7.00
CA LEU A 110 8.97 -13.00 5.87
C LEU A 110 9.91 -12.87 4.68
N ARG A 111 9.33 -12.81 3.50
CA ARG A 111 10.04 -12.52 2.25
C ARG A 111 10.02 -11.02 1.98
N SER A 112 11.10 -10.54 1.37
CA SER A 112 11.26 -9.13 1.02
C SER A 112 10.12 -8.66 0.11
N PRO A 113 9.47 -7.52 0.41
CA PRO A 113 8.46 -6.93 -0.48
C PRO A 113 9.06 -6.38 -1.77
N PHE A 114 10.39 -6.31 -1.88
CA PHE A 114 11.09 -5.93 -3.12
C PHE A 114 11.38 -7.13 -4.04
N ASP A 115 11.13 -8.37 -3.57
CA ASP A 115 11.20 -9.54 -4.42
C ASP A 115 9.88 -9.71 -5.19
N GLU A 116 9.94 -9.53 -6.50
CA GLU A 116 8.80 -9.64 -7.41
C GLU A 116 8.10 -11.01 -7.32
N ARG A 117 8.86 -12.08 -7.08
CA ARG A 117 8.29 -13.43 -6.91
C ARG A 117 7.48 -13.51 -5.62
N SER A 118 8.04 -13.00 -4.52
CA SER A 118 7.33 -12.91 -3.25
C SER A 118 6.03 -12.12 -3.37
N PHE A 119 6.04 -11.02 -4.11
CA PHE A 119 4.84 -10.21 -4.34
C PHE A 119 3.78 -10.98 -5.12
N THR A 120 4.16 -11.66 -6.19
CA THR A 120 3.22 -12.39 -7.05
C THR A 120 2.58 -13.57 -6.30
N GLU A 121 3.39 -14.32 -5.54
CA GLU A 121 2.91 -15.45 -4.74
C GLU A 121 1.92 -14.99 -3.65
N ILE A 122 2.23 -13.92 -2.91
CA ILE A 122 1.33 -13.47 -1.83
C ILE A 122 0.00 -12.95 -2.37
N ILE A 123 0.01 -12.25 -3.51
CA ILE A 123 -1.24 -11.80 -4.15
C ILE A 123 -2.06 -13.00 -4.62
N GLY A 124 -1.43 -14.01 -5.23
CA GLY A 124 -2.12 -15.25 -5.61
C GLY A 124 -2.79 -15.95 -4.43
N ASP A 125 -2.07 -16.06 -3.31
CA ASP A 125 -2.56 -16.67 -2.07
C ASP A 125 -3.75 -15.91 -1.44
N ILE A 126 -3.80 -14.59 -1.59
CA ILE A 126 -4.91 -13.76 -1.11
C ILE A 126 -6.11 -13.89 -2.04
N THR A 127 -5.90 -13.75 -3.34
CA THR A 127 -6.97 -13.85 -4.35
C THR A 127 -7.69 -15.19 -4.24
N ALA A 128 -6.95 -16.30 -4.20
CA ALA A 128 -7.54 -17.64 -4.06
C ALA A 128 -8.37 -17.80 -2.78
N ARG A 129 -8.01 -17.08 -1.70
CA ARG A 129 -8.77 -17.09 -0.44
C ARG A 129 -10.00 -16.19 -0.50
N LEU A 130 -9.92 -15.03 -1.15
CA LEU A 130 -11.06 -14.13 -1.35
C LEU A 130 -12.11 -14.79 -2.25
N ASP A 131 -11.69 -15.40 -3.36
CA ASP A 131 -12.58 -16.12 -4.28
C ASP A 131 -13.30 -17.31 -3.62
N GLY A 132 -12.73 -17.83 -2.52
CA GLY A 132 -13.33 -18.89 -1.71
C GLY A 132 -14.42 -18.42 -0.74
N VAL A 133 -14.66 -17.11 -0.61
CA VAL A 133 -15.69 -16.53 0.25
C VAL A 133 -16.84 -16.01 -0.62
N PRO A 134 -18.09 -16.49 -0.46
CA PRO A 134 -19.20 -15.97 -1.23
C PRO A 134 -19.46 -14.49 -0.95
N ASP A 135 -19.43 -13.66 -1.99
CA ASP A 135 -19.66 -12.21 -1.89
C ASP A 135 -21.15 -11.82 -1.73
N THR A 136 -22.07 -12.79 -1.84
CA THR A 136 -23.52 -12.58 -1.94
C THR A 136 -24.25 -12.46 -0.60
N HIS A 137 -23.64 -11.91 0.45
CA HIS A 137 -24.29 -11.70 1.76
C HIS A 137 -24.54 -10.22 2.13
N PHE A 138 -24.49 -9.32 1.15
CA PHE A 138 -24.95 -7.93 1.31
C PHE A 138 -26.23 -7.69 0.50
N ASP A 139 -27.30 -8.43 0.81
CA ASP A 139 -28.65 -8.01 0.43
C ASP A 139 -29.05 -6.84 1.34
N ASN A 140 -29.01 -5.63 0.77
CA ASN A 140 -29.54 -4.42 1.38
C ASN A 140 -31.07 -4.57 1.50
N GLY A 141 -31.56 -4.57 2.74
CA GLY A 141 -32.97 -4.29 3.04
C GLY A 141 -33.37 -2.85 2.74
#